data_AF-A0A0B7JPI5-F1
#
_entry.id   AF-A0A0B7JPI5-F1
#
_cell.length_a   1.000
_cell.length_b   1.000
_cell.length_c   1.000
_cell.angle_alpha   90.00
_cell.angle_beta   90.00
_cell.angle_gamma   90.00
#
_symmetry.space_group_name_H-M   'P 1'
#
loop_
_entity.id
_entity.type
_entity.pdbx_description
1 polymer ?
#
loop_
_entity_poly.entity_id
_entity_poly.type
_entity_poly.pdbx_seq_one_letter_code
_entity_poly.pdbx_strand_id
1 'polypeptide(L)'
;MPRLQVIGSVNTVLALQYGALYKNNSASQNVSSIAFAGTVVGQLAFGYLSDAWSRNNALVLSTIILIVFTILATGSYYKGEPDGMFAMLTAWRFFVGIGIGGEYPAGSVGAAESTGDLKKGSRNRWFILFTNSMIDWGFVIGAFVPYVVAAAAHNTHYGTIWRTSLGIGAVFPIVLLVLRFRLKEPEEYKKESMKKETPYRLVFQFYGFRLFCISLIWFLYNFSSYAFGIYSSSILSGIYGDDAPLTTIFGWNTVINLFYIPGTLIGAFVSDWLGPKHTLATGVFAQAIIGFIMAGVYVHITKSIAAFAVVFGIFQSLGEFGPGNNIGLLASKTCATGVRGRYYGIAAATGKIGAFVGTWVFPYIVKAGGDNEVTSAQYPFWVASSLCVLSAAICLFLVPYVGQDTIAEENARFRAFLESKGWDTTQLGYESGEPKAEPEPEAITEVPNKEAQ
;
A
#
# COMPACT_ATOMS: atom_id res chain seq x y z
N MET A 1 -3.64 1.26 -7.51
CA MET A 1 -4.30 1.68 -6.25
C MET A 1 -5.71 2.25 -6.38
N PRO A 2 -6.08 3.10 -7.37
CA PRO A 2 -7.43 3.69 -7.43
C PRO A 2 -8.57 2.68 -7.30
N ARG A 3 -8.35 1.49 -7.85
CA ARG A 3 -9.30 0.36 -7.93
C ARG A 3 -9.63 -0.32 -6.59
N LEU A 4 -8.85 -0.09 -5.52
CA LEU A 4 -9.18 -0.54 -4.17
C LEU A 4 -10.10 0.45 -3.45
N GLN A 5 -10.04 1.73 -3.79
CA GLN A 5 -10.93 2.77 -3.24
C GLN A 5 -12.29 2.81 -3.94
N VAL A 6 -12.29 2.67 -5.26
CA VAL A 6 -13.54 2.62 -6.07
C VAL A 6 -14.51 1.56 -5.54
N ILE A 7 -14.02 0.48 -4.92
CA ILE A 7 -14.88 -0.62 -4.46
C ILE A 7 -15.85 -0.21 -3.37
N GLY A 8 -15.48 0.73 -2.47
CA GLY A 8 -16.39 1.23 -1.44
C GLY A 8 -17.62 1.91 -2.06
N SER A 9 -17.38 2.78 -3.05
CA SER A 9 -18.44 3.41 -3.83
C SER A 9 -19.23 2.40 -4.66
N VAL A 10 -18.57 1.41 -5.27
CA VAL A 10 -19.25 0.34 -6.03
C VAL A 10 -20.15 -0.49 -5.12
N ASN A 11 -19.70 -0.88 -3.92
CA ASN A 11 -20.53 -1.61 -2.96
C ASN A 11 -21.76 -0.80 -2.55
N THR A 12 -21.58 0.51 -2.34
CA THR A 12 -22.69 1.43 -2.02
C THR A 12 -23.72 1.40 -3.16
N VAL A 13 -23.27 1.52 -4.41
CA VAL A 13 -24.14 1.48 -5.60
C VAL A 13 -24.81 0.12 -5.79
N LEU A 14 -24.08 -0.98 -5.60
CA LEU A 14 -24.62 -2.34 -5.71
C LEU A 14 -25.65 -2.64 -4.62
N ALA A 15 -25.42 -2.15 -3.39
CA ALA A 15 -26.36 -2.26 -2.29
C ALA A 15 -27.67 -1.49 -2.57
N LEU A 16 -27.59 -0.29 -3.17
CA LEU A 16 -28.76 0.47 -3.59
C LEU A 16 -29.50 -0.20 -4.76
N GLN A 17 -28.77 -0.73 -5.74
CA GLN A 17 -29.37 -1.31 -6.95
C GLN A 17 -30.09 -2.64 -6.69
N TYR A 18 -29.54 -3.50 -5.83
CA TYR A 18 -30.01 -4.88 -5.65
C TYR A 18 -30.57 -5.16 -4.24
N GLY A 19 -30.47 -4.20 -3.31
CA GLY A 19 -31.09 -4.28 -1.98
C GLY A 19 -30.74 -5.56 -1.22
N ALA A 20 -31.76 -6.31 -0.81
CA ALA A 20 -31.61 -7.54 -0.03
C ALA A 20 -30.80 -8.64 -0.75
N LEU A 21 -30.88 -8.71 -2.10
CA LEU A 21 -30.11 -9.69 -2.89
C LEU A 21 -28.60 -9.47 -2.73
N TYR A 22 -28.15 -8.22 -2.65
CA TYR A 22 -26.74 -7.93 -2.43
C TYR A 22 -26.32 -8.19 -0.98
N LYS A 23 -27.17 -7.83 -0.01
CA LYS A 23 -26.87 -7.99 1.42
C LYS A 23 -26.81 -9.47 1.86
N ASN A 24 -27.66 -10.32 1.30
CA ASN A 24 -27.81 -11.72 1.73
C ASN A 24 -27.01 -12.73 0.89
N ASN A 25 -26.40 -12.31 -0.23
CA ASN A 25 -25.62 -13.21 -1.09
C ASN A 25 -24.15 -13.27 -0.63
N SER A 26 -23.66 -14.49 -0.38
CA SER A 26 -22.27 -14.76 0.04
C SER A 26 -21.24 -14.32 -1.01
N ALA A 27 -21.55 -14.43 -2.31
CA ALA A 27 -20.69 -13.95 -3.38
C ALA A 27 -20.52 -12.42 -3.33
N SER A 28 -21.60 -11.70 -3.04
CA SER A 28 -21.63 -10.23 -2.89
C SER A 28 -20.85 -9.75 -1.68
N GLN A 29 -20.97 -10.44 -0.54
CA GLN A 29 -20.19 -10.16 0.67
C GLN A 29 -18.69 -10.34 0.44
N ASN A 30 -18.30 -11.24 -0.46
CA ASN A 30 -16.90 -11.52 -0.79
C ASN A 30 -16.29 -10.58 -1.85
N VAL A 31 -17.08 -9.77 -2.56
CA VAL A 31 -16.59 -8.89 -3.64
C VAL A 31 -15.44 -7.99 -3.17
N SER A 32 -15.55 -7.44 -1.96
CA SER A 32 -14.52 -6.56 -1.39
C SER A 32 -13.29 -7.33 -0.93
N SER A 33 -13.52 -8.43 -0.23
CA SER A 33 -12.49 -9.14 0.52
C SER A 33 -11.64 -10.08 -0.34
N ILE A 34 -12.21 -10.64 -1.41
CA ILE A 34 -11.51 -11.59 -2.29
C ILE A 34 -10.32 -10.96 -3.03
N ALA A 35 -10.38 -9.65 -3.28
CA ALA A 35 -9.26 -8.93 -3.90
C ALA A 35 -8.03 -8.91 -2.99
N PHE A 36 -8.20 -8.91 -1.66
CA PHE A 36 -7.07 -9.04 -0.73
C PHE A 36 -6.42 -10.42 -0.80
N ALA A 37 -7.21 -11.50 -0.90
CA ALA A 37 -6.68 -12.84 -1.09
C ALA A 37 -5.85 -12.94 -2.39
N GLY A 38 -6.37 -12.38 -3.48
CA GLY A 38 -5.61 -12.26 -4.74
C GLY A 38 -4.34 -11.43 -4.57
N THR A 39 -4.40 -10.32 -3.83
CA THR A 39 -3.24 -9.46 -3.57
C THR A 39 -2.14 -10.19 -2.79
N VAL A 40 -2.50 -10.98 -1.78
CA VAL A 40 -1.55 -11.82 -1.03
C VAL A 40 -0.85 -12.81 -1.96
N VAL A 41 -1.62 -13.52 -2.78
CA VAL A 41 -1.06 -14.46 -3.78
C VAL A 41 -0.13 -13.73 -4.75
N GLY A 42 -0.54 -12.56 -5.25
CA GLY A 42 0.28 -11.72 -6.11
C GLY A 42 1.58 -11.27 -5.45
N GLN A 43 1.53 -10.79 -4.21
CA GLN A 43 2.73 -10.31 -3.49
C GLN A 43 3.75 -11.41 -3.25
N LEU A 44 3.31 -12.61 -2.90
CA LEU A 44 4.21 -13.76 -2.69
C LEU A 44 4.78 -14.26 -4.03
N ALA A 45 3.93 -14.45 -5.04
CA ALA A 45 4.35 -14.96 -6.34
C ALA A 45 5.29 -13.99 -7.08
N PHE A 46 4.95 -12.71 -7.12
CA PHE A 46 5.78 -11.69 -7.78
C PHE A 46 6.96 -11.25 -6.91
N GLY A 47 6.89 -11.40 -5.59
CA GLY A 47 8.07 -11.30 -4.72
C GLY A 47 9.13 -12.30 -5.16
N TYR A 48 8.74 -13.57 -5.32
CA TYR A 48 9.62 -14.60 -5.86
C TYR A 48 10.05 -14.32 -7.31
N LEU A 49 9.11 -14.00 -8.20
CA LEU A 49 9.39 -13.78 -9.63
C LEU A 49 10.33 -12.59 -9.85
N SER A 50 10.18 -11.53 -9.06
CA SER A 50 11.04 -10.36 -9.17
C SER A 50 12.49 -10.67 -8.79
N ASP A 51 12.72 -11.53 -7.78
CA ASP A 51 14.07 -11.95 -7.41
C ASP A 51 14.63 -12.98 -8.41
N ALA A 52 13.83 -13.95 -8.82
CA ALA A 52 14.28 -15.09 -9.62
C ALA A 52 14.40 -14.80 -11.13
N TRP A 53 13.53 -13.96 -11.69
CA TRP A 53 13.47 -13.69 -13.13
C TRP A 53 14.01 -12.31 -13.49
N SER A 54 13.29 -11.26 -13.10
CA SER A 54 13.58 -9.86 -13.46
C SER A 54 12.61 -8.91 -12.73
N ARG A 55 13.09 -7.71 -12.35
CA ARG A 55 12.24 -6.67 -11.75
C ARG A 55 11.21 -6.15 -12.75
N ASN A 56 11.66 -5.84 -13.97
CA ASN A 56 10.83 -5.19 -14.98
C ASN A 56 9.83 -6.13 -15.63
N ASN A 57 10.23 -7.38 -15.94
CA ASN A 57 9.32 -8.35 -16.55
C ASN A 57 8.21 -8.75 -15.57
N ALA A 58 8.52 -8.89 -14.28
CA ALA A 58 7.53 -9.08 -13.23
C ALA A 58 6.56 -7.88 -13.15
N LEU A 59 7.08 -6.65 -13.28
CA LEU A 59 6.26 -5.44 -13.30
C LEU A 59 5.36 -5.36 -14.55
N VAL A 60 5.85 -5.75 -15.72
CA VAL A 60 5.05 -5.77 -16.97
C VAL A 60 3.95 -6.82 -16.88
N LEU A 61 4.28 -8.05 -16.47
CA LEU A 61 3.32 -9.15 -16.36
C LEU A 61 2.18 -8.83 -15.37
N SER A 62 2.51 -8.29 -14.20
CA SER A 62 1.49 -7.86 -13.23
C SER A 62 0.57 -6.77 -13.80
N THR A 63 1.10 -5.84 -14.61
CA THR A 63 0.31 -4.82 -15.31
C THR A 63 -0.70 -5.43 -16.28
N ILE A 64 -0.27 -6.42 -17.06
CA ILE A 64 -1.11 -7.08 -18.08
C ILE A 64 -2.27 -7.80 -17.40
N ILE A 65 -1.99 -8.59 -16.36
CA ILE A 65 -3.01 -9.25 -15.53
C ILE A 65 -4.01 -8.20 -15.01
N LEU A 66 -3.49 -7.11 -14.45
CA LEU A 66 -4.30 -6.03 -13.90
C LEU A 66 -5.25 -5.41 -14.94
N ILE A 67 -4.77 -5.12 -16.15
CA ILE A 67 -5.58 -4.54 -17.23
C ILE A 67 -6.68 -5.52 -17.66
N VAL A 68 -6.30 -6.74 -18.01
CA VAL A 68 -7.23 -7.77 -18.54
C VAL A 68 -8.37 -8.01 -17.57
N PHE A 69 -8.05 -8.29 -16.30
CA PHE A 69 -9.08 -8.63 -15.32
C PHE A 69 -9.88 -7.42 -14.84
N THR A 70 -9.37 -6.18 -14.95
CA THR A 70 -10.17 -4.97 -14.68
C THR A 70 -11.22 -4.76 -15.78
N ILE A 71 -10.86 -5.00 -17.04
CA ILE A 71 -11.80 -4.93 -18.17
C ILE A 71 -12.88 -6.02 -18.03
N LEU A 72 -12.47 -7.25 -17.69
CA LEU A 72 -13.42 -8.35 -17.44
C LEU A 72 -14.34 -8.05 -16.25
N ALA A 73 -13.82 -7.49 -15.14
CA ALA A 73 -14.63 -7.09 -14.00
C ALA A 73 -15.69 -6.04 -14.37
N THR A 74 -15.34 -5.08 -15.21
CA THR A 74 -16.26 -4.05 -15.74
C THR A 74 -17.39 -4.66 -16.55
N GLY A 75 -17.07 -5.66 -17.37
CA GLY A 75 -18.01 -6.39 -18.22
C GLY A 75 -18.76 -7.54 -17.54
N SER A 76 -18.66 -7.70 -16.21
CA SER A 76 -19.28 -8.83 -15.50
C SER A 76 -20.78 -8.93 -15.79
N TYR A 77 -21.22 -10.04 -16.37
CA TYR A 77 -22.61 -10.30 -16.76
C TYR A 77 -22.83 -11.80 -16.87
N TYR A 78 -23.94 -12.29 -16.34
CA TYR A 78 -24.33 -13.70 -16.46
C TYR A 78 -25.82 -13.82 -16.77
N LYS A 79 -26.18 -13.95 -18.05
CA LYS A 79 -27.56 -14.24 -18.52
C LYS A 79 -28.68 -13.37 -17.90
N GLY A 80 -28.38 -12.17 -17.43
CA GLY A 80 -29.33 -11.29 -16.73
C GLY A 80 -29.58 -11.64 -15.27
N GLU A 81 -28.93 -12.68 -14.75
CA GLU A 81 -29.04 -13.14 -13.36
C GLU A 81 -28.02 -12.42 -12.46
N PRO A 82 -28.48 -11.67 -11.43
CA PRO A 82 -27.60 -10.95 -10.52
C PRO A 82 -26.60 -11.84 -9.78
N ASP A 83 -27.01 -13.04 -9.36
CA ASP A 83 -26.17 -13.94 -8.56
C ASP A 83 -24.97 -14.46 -9.35
N GLY A 84 -25.20 -14.90 -10.59
CA GLY A 84 -24.12 -15.27 -11.51
C GLY A 84 -23.21 -14.07 -11.86
N MET A 85 -23.78 -12.87 -11.99
CA MET A 85 -22.98 -11.65 -12.19
C MET A 85 -22.07 -11.37 -11.00
N PHE A 86 -22.56 -11.50 -9.76
CA PHE A 86 -21.76 -11.31 -8.56
C PHE A 86 -20.65 -12.35 -8.45
N ALA A 87 -20.93 -13.62 -8.74
CA ALA A 87 -19.93 -14.68 -8.75
C ALA A 87 -18.80 -14.38 -9.76
N MET A 88 -19.15 -13.97 -10.98
CA MET A 88 -18.17 -13.57 -11.99
C MET A 88 -17.35 -12.35 -11.56
N LEU A 89 -18.02 -11.32 -11.02
CA LEU A 89 -17.35 -10.12 -10.51
C LEU A 89 -16.34 -10.49 -9.41
N THR A 90 -16.74 -11.31 -8.45
CA THR A 90 -15.88 -11.81 -7.36
C THR A 90 -14.67 -12.59 -7.90
N ALA A 91 -14.88 -13.46 -8.90
CA ALA A 91 -13.79 -14.17 -9.55
C ALA A 91 -12.78 -13.22 -10.23
N TRP A 92 -13.26 -12.25 -11.02
CA TRP A 92 -12.37 -11.27 -11.67
C TRP A 92 -11.65 -10.39 -10.66
N ARG A 93 -12.28 -10.04 -9.54
CA ARG A 93 -11.65 -9.27 -8.47
C ARG A 93 -10.49 -10.02 -7.80
N PHE A 94 -10.54 -11.35 -7.69
CA PHE A 94 -9.40 -12.14 -7.23
C PHE A 94 -8.19 -11.93 -8.14
N PHE A 95 -8.36 -12.07 -9.46
CA PHE A 95 -7.27 -11.90 -10.41
C PHE A 95 -6.79 -10.45 -10.54
N VAL A 96 -7.68 -9.47 -10.44
CA VAL A 96 -7.29 -8.05 -10.27
C VAL A 96 -6.40 -7.91 -9.03
N GLY A 97 -6.75 -8.58 -7.93
CA GLY A 97 -5.94 -8.67 -6.73
C GLY A 97 -4.52 -9.16 -7.02
N ILE A 98 -4.36 -10.25 -7.78
CA ILE A 98 -3.03 -10.78 -8.16
C ILE A 98 -2.21 -9.71 -8.90
N GLY A 99 -2.82 -9.02 -9.86
CA GLY A 99 -2.16 -7.92 -10.59
C GLY A 99 -1.71 -6.80 -9.65
N ILE A 100 -2.59 -6.35 -8.73
CA ILE A 100 -2.24 -5.34 -7.72
C ILE A 100 -1.10 -5.84 -6.84
N GLY A 101 -1.16 -7.08 -6.39
CA GLY A 101 -0.16 -7.68 -5.51
C GLY A 101 1.21 -7.77 -6.16
N GLY A 102 1.27 -7.95 -7.48
CA GLY A 102 2.52 -8.00 -8.22
C GLY A 102 3.23 -6.66 -8.39
N GLU A 103 2.49 -5.54 -8.44
CA GLU A 103 3.08 -4.21 -8.57
C GLU A 103 3.88 -3.79 -7.32
N TYR A 104 3.51 -4.30 -6.14
CA TYR A 104 4.14 -3.94 -4.87
C TYR A 104 5.60 -4.39 -4.81
N PRO A 105 5.92 -5.70 -4.81
CA PRO A 105 7.28 -6.17 -4.71
C PRO A 105 8.09 -5.85 -5.97
N ALA A 106 7.51 -5.85 -7.18
CA ALA A 106 8.28 -5.51 -8.37
C ALA A 106 8.60 -4.00 -8.46
N GLY A 107 7.60 -3.14 -8.23
CA GLY A 107 7.74 -1.70 -8.39
C GLY A 107 8.46 -1.02 -7.23
N SER A 108 8.13 -1.38 -5.98
CA SER A 108 8.74 -0.73 -4.82
C SER A 108 10.21 -1.13 -4.68
N VAL A 109 10.53 -2.40 -4.93
CA VAL A 109 11.93 -2.87 -4.88
C VAL A 109 12.77 -2.22 -5.97
N GLY A 110 12.25 -2.18 -7.21
CA GLY A 110 12.92 -1.47 -8.30
C GLY A 110 13.11 0.02 -7.99
N ALA A 111 12.10 0.69 -7.42
CA ALA A 111 12.21 2.08 -7.01
C ALA A 111 13.28 2.29 -5.92
N ALA A 112 13.34 1.41 -4.91
CA ALA A 112 14.35 1.49 -3.85
C ALA A 112 15.77 1.34 -4.42
N GLU A 113 15.97 0.39 -5.32
CA GLU A 113 17.25 0.15 -6.00
C GLU A 113 17.67 1.35 -6.84
N SER A 114 16.77 1.89 -7.66
CA SER A 114 17.04 3.08 -8.49
C SER A 114 17.28 4.35 -7.67
N THR A 115 16.76 4.45 -6.43
CA THR A 115 17.07 5.61 -5.57
C THR A 115 18.52 5.62 -5.08
N GLY A 116 19.25 4.50 -5.18
CA GLY A 116 20.68 4.45 -4.89
C GLY A 116 21.51 5.40 -5.75
N ASP A 117 21.09 5.59 -7.01
CA ASP A 117 21.77 6.46 -7.99
C ASP A 117 21.49 7.95 -7.76
N LEU A 118 20.55 8.29 -6.87
CA LEU A 118 20.18 9.66 -6.57
C LEU A 118 21.04 10.26 -5.46
N LYS A 119 21.07 11.60 -5.41
CA LYS A 119 21.82 12.38 -4.42
C LYS A 119 21.48 11.95 -2.99
N LYS A 120 22.53 11.65 -2.21
CA LYS A 120 22.45 11.35 -0.77
C LYS A 120 21.69 12.46 -0.03
N GLY A 121 20.75 12.07 0.82
CA GLY A 121 19.85 12.97 1.56
C GLY A 121 18.53 13.27 0.85
N SER A 122 18.33 12.75 -0.37
CA SER A 122 17.06 12.82 -1.09
C SER A 122 16.45 11.45 -1.43
N ARG A 123 17.10 10.35 -1.06
CA ARG A 123 16.73 9.03 -1.55
C ARG A 123 15.41 8.52 -0.94
N ASN A 124 15.09 8.90 0.30
CA ASN A 124 13.83 8.48 0.93
C ASN A 124 12.64 9.22 0.31
N ARG A 125 12.74 10.55 0.11
CA ARG A 125 11.63 11.29 -0.51
C ARG A 125 11.31 10.77 -1.90
N TRP A 126 12.32 10.47 -2.72
CA TRP A 126 12.07 10.02 -4.10
C TRP A 126 11.42 8.64 -4.13
N PHE A 127 11.86 7.71 -3.27
CA PHE A 127 11.16 6.45 -3.10
C PHE A 127 9.68 6.68 -2.77
N ILE A 128 9.41 7.51 -1.76
CA ILE A 128 8.05 7.79 -1.28
C ILE A 128 7.20 8.45 -2.38
N LEU A 129 7.72 9.48 -3.04
CA LEU A 129 7.00 10.24 -4.07
C LEU A 129 6.63 9.36 -5.28
N PHE A 130 7.51 8.45 -5.70
CA PHE A 130 7.25 7.55 -6.82
C PHE A 130 6.47 6.29 -6.45
N THR A 131 6.36 5.97 -5.16
CA THR A 131 5.58 4.83 -4.66
C THR A 131 4.36 5.33 -3.89
N ASN A 132 4.47 5.59 -2.59
CA ASN A 132 3.34 5.93 -1.72
C ASN A 132 2.55 7.17 -2.19
N SER A 133 3.20 8.22 -2.65
CA SER A 133 2.41 9.38 -3.11
C SER A 133 1.58 9.05 -4.37
N MET A 134 2.08 8.19 -5.28
CA MET A 134 1.30 7.72 -6.42
C MET A 134 0.16 6.79 -6.01
N ILE A 135 0.33 6.07 -4.90
CA ILE A 135 -0.73 5.28 -4.28
C ILE A 135 -1.88 6.20 -3.85
N ASP A 136 -1.56 7.28 -3.13
CA ASP A 136 -2.51 8.21 -2.54
C ASP A 136 -3.23 9.05 -3.59
N TRP A 137 -2.50 9.54 -4.59
CA TRP A 137 -3.12 10.10 -5.80
C TRP A 137 -4.08 9.13 -6.44
N GLY A 138 -3.71 7.85 -6.46
CA GLY A 138 -4.58 6.79 -6.90
C GLY A 138 -5.86 6.71 -6.08
N PHE A 139 -5.78 6.77 -4.75
CA PHE A 139 -6.95 6.76 -3.87
C PHE A 139 -7.87 7.97 -4.10
N VAL A 140 -7.31 9.17 -4.25
CA VAL A 140 -8.08 10.39 -4.57
C VAL A 140 -8.82 10.24 -5.90
N ILE A 141 -8.12 9.82 -6.96
CA ILE A 141 -8.75 9.58 -8.27
C ILE A 141 -9.82 8.49 -8.15
N GLY A 142 -9.57 7.45 -7.34
CA GLY A 142 -10.51 6.37 -7.08
C GLY A 142 -11.78 6.79 -6.34
N ALA A 143 -11.72 7.83 -5.50
CA ALA A 143 -12.89 8.42 -4.85
C ALA A 143 -13.61 9.43 -5.77
N PHE A 144 -12.84 10.19 -6.57
CA PHE A 144 -13.35 11.23 -7.45
C PHE A 144 -14.08 10.69 -8.69
N VAL A 145 -13.60 9.59 -9.28
CA VAL A 145 -14.24 9.00 -10.47
C VAL A 145 -15.70 8.59 -10.21
N PRO A 146 -16.03 7.81 -9.16
CA PRO A 146 -17.42 7.51 -8.81
C PRO A 146 -18.28 8.75 -8.58
N TYR A 147 -17.72 9.82 -8.00
CA TYR A 147 -18.43 11.10 -7.82
C TYR A 147 -18.83 11.71 -9.16
N VAL A 148 -17.88 11.85 -10.10
CA VAL A 148 -18.15 12.42 -11.43
C VAL A 148 -19.15 11.56 -12.20
N VAL A 149 -19.00 10.24 -12.17
CA VAL A 149 -19.90 9.32 -12.85
C VAL A 149 -21.31 9.37 -12.23
N ALA A 150 -21.44 9.43 -10.90
CA ALA A 150 -22.72 9.58 -10.23
C ALA A 150 -23.42 10.90 -10.60
N ALA A 151 -22.66 11.99 -10.69
CA ALA A 151 -23.18 13.28 -11.15
C ALA A 151 -23.69 13.21 -12.60
N ALA A 152 -22.90 12.62 -13.50
CA ALA A 152 -23.28 12.45 -14.91
C ALA A 152 -24.48 11.49 -15.09
N ALA A 153 -24.64 10.53 -14.18
CA ALA A 153 -25.74 9.57 -14.16
C ALA A 153 -26.96 10.07 -13.35
N HIS A 154 -26.98 11.34 -12.94
CA HIS A 154 -28.04 11.96 -12.14
C HIS A 154 -28.42 11.16 -10.88
N ASN A 155 -27.45 10.46 -10.26
CA ASN A 155 -27.63 9.57 -9.10
C ASN A 155 -28.60 8.38 -9.29
N THR A 156 -29.14 8.11 -10.49
CA THR A 156 -30.19 7.10 -10.71
C THR A 156 -29.74 5.87 -11.48
N HIS A 157 -28.80 6.00 -12.42
CA HIS A 157 -28.37 4.88 -13.28
C HIS A 157 -27.27 4.03 -12.63
N TYR A 158 -27.59 3.33 -11.55
CA TYR A 158 -26.64 2.56 -10.74
C TYR A 158 -25.75 1.60 -11.54
N GLY A 159 -26.34 0.87 -12.50
CA GLY A 159 -25.60 -0.04 -13.39
C GLY A 159 -24.49 0.66 -14.18
N THR A 160 -24.77 1.85 -14.70
CA THR A 160 -23.81 2.70 -15.40
C THR A 160 -22.75 3.23 -14.44
N ILE A 161 -23.15 3.61 -13.22
CA ILE A 161 -22.24 4.19 -12.23
C ILE A 161 -21.14 3.20 -11.85
N TRP A 162 -21.47 1.99 -11.43
CA TRP A 162 -20.46 1.06 -10.96
C TRP A 162 -19.59 0.51 -12.09
N ARG A 163 -20.16 0.22 -13.26
CA ARG A 163 -19.41 -0.31 -14.42
C ARG A 163 -18.41 0.71 -14.93
N THR A 164 -18.86 1.93 -15.21
CA THR A 164 -17.98 2.99 -15.73
C THR A 164 -16.89 3.34 -14.72
N SER A 165 -17.21 3.36 -13.42
CA SER A 165 -16.21 3.60 -12.36
C SER A 165 -15.12 2.54 -12.34
N LEU A 166 -15.45 1.25 -12.52
CA LEU A 166 -14.45 0.18 -12.64
C LEU A 166 -13.66 0.28 -13.97
N GLY A 167 -14.35 0.57 -15.07
CA GLY A 167 -13.78 0.61 -16.42
C GLY A 167 -12.74 1.71 -16.61
N ILE A 168 -13.02 2.93 -16.13
CA ILE A 168 -12.06 4.04 -16.14
C ILE A 168 -10.77 3.66 -15.40
N GLY A 169 -10.88 2.80 -14.38
CA GLY A 169 -9.75 2.26 -13.66
C GLY A 169 -8.73 1.50 -14.52
N ALA A 170 -9.08 1.02 -15.72
CA ALA A 170 -8.16 0.35 -16.64
C ALA A 170 -7.33 1.32 -17.50
N VAL A 171 -7.73 2.58 -17.65
CA VAL A 171 -7.07 3.55 -18.54
C VAL A 171 -5.64 3.84 -18.08
N PHE A 172 -5.44 4.16 -16.79
CA PHE A 172 -4.12 4.47 -16.24
C PHE A 172 -3.07 3.35 -16.43
N PRO A 173 -3.33 2.07 -16.09
CA PRO A 173 -2.34 1.03 -16.29
C PRO A 173 -2.06 0.76 -17.78
N ILE A 174 -3.01 0.98 -18.70
CA ILE A 174 -2.76 0.89 -20.15
C ILE A 174 -1.72 1.92 -20.58
N VAL A 175 -1.87 3.17 -20.14
CA VAL A 175 -0.89 4.24 -20.43
C VAL A 175 0.47 3.89 -19.85
N LEU A 176 0.50 3.42 -18.59
CA LEU A 176 1.76 3.03 -17.93
C LEU A 176 2.42 1.80 -18.55
N LEU A 177 1.66 0.85 -19.11
CA LEU A 177 2.21 -0.34 -19.76
C LEU A 177 3.14 0.04 -20.92
N VAL A 178 2.77 1.06 -21.71
CA VAL A 178 3.60 1.58 -22.81
C VAL A 178 4.94 2.13 -22.29
N LEU A 179 4.92 2.77 -21.12
CA LEU A 179 6.14 3.29 -20.48
C LEU A 179 6.97 2.16 -19.86
N ARG A 180 6.34 1.12 -19.32
CA ARG A 180 7.03 -0.02 -18.68
C ARG A 180 7.87 -0.83 -19.66
N PHE A 181 7.51 -0.88 -20.94
CA PHE A 181 8.35 -1.51 -21.97
C PHE A 181 9.70 -0.82 -22.19
N ARG A 182 9.88 0.41 -21.70
CA ARG A 182 11.14 1.17 -21.82
C ARG A 182 12.01 1.15 -20.55
N LEU A 183 11.60 0.42 -19.51
CA LEU A 183 12.35 0.35 -18.26
C LEU A 183 13.57 -0.57 -18.39
N LYS A 184 14.72 -0.10 -17.87
CA LYS A 184 15.96 -0.87 -17.75
C LYS A 184 16.07 -1.50 -16.37
N GLU A 185 16.71 -2.66 -16.27
CA GLU A 185 16.91 -3.34 -14.98
C GLU A 185 17.85 -2.52 -14.10
N PRO A 186 17.57 -2.38 -12.78
CA PRO A 186 18.46 -1.69 -11.85
C PRO A 186 19.85 -2.34 -11.79
N GLU A 187 20.91 -1.53 -11.71
CA GLU A 187 22.30 -2.01 -11.67
C GLU A 187 22.60 -2.85 -10.41
N GLU A 188 22.00 -2.48 -9.27
CA GLU A 188 22.08 -3.24 -8.02
C GLU A 188 21.55 -4.67 -8.17
N TYR A 189 20.42 -4.85 -8.87
CA TYR A 189 19.89 -6.18 -9.15
C TYR A 189 20.88 -6.99 -10.00
N LYS A 190 21.62 -6.35 -10.92
CA LYS A 190 22.65 -7.05 -11.72
C LYS A 190 23.80 -7.58 -10.90
N LYS A 191 24.22 -6.83 -9.88
CA LYS A 191 25.40 -7.15 -9.06
C LYS A 191 25.10 -8.19 -7.98
N GLU A 192 23.92 -8.11 -7.37
CA GLU A 192 23.63 -8.80 -6.11
C GLU A 192 22.55 -9.91 -6.23
N SER A 193 22.10 -10.22 -7.45
CA SER A 193 21.06 -11.23 -7.67
C SER A 193 21.50 -12.65 -7.26
N MET A 194 20.62 -13.40 -6.59
CA MET A 194 20.84 -14.79 -6.18
C MET A 194 20.07 -15.76 -7.09
N LYS A 195 20.36 -15.75 -8.39
CA LYS A 195 19.63 -16.59 -9.39
C LYS A 195 19.92 -18.08 -9.26
N LYS A 196 21.16 -18.46 -8.92
CA LYS A 196 21.60 -19.87 -8.89
C LYS A 196 21.01 -20.59 -7.66
N GLU A 197 21.35 -20.13 -6.46
CA GLU A 197 20.84 -20.68 -5.20
C GLU A 197 20.52 -19.57 -4.20
N THR A 198 19.44 -19.72 -3.42
CA THR A 198 19.14 -18.82 -2.31
C THR A 198 19.14 -19.59 -0.98
N PRO A 199 20.01 -19.23 -0.02
CA PRO A 199 20.10 -19.94 1.26
C PRO A 199 19.00 -19.50 2.22
N TYR A 200 17.76 -19.97 2.01
CA TYR A 200 16.57 -19.53 2.76
C TYR A 200 16.70 -19.61 4.28
N ARG A 201 17.38 -20.65 4.79
CA ARG A 201 17.62 -20.81 6.23
C ARG A 201 18.50 -19.69 6.80
N LEU A 202 19.57 -19.32 6.07
CA LEU A 202 20.49 -18.25 6.47
C LEU A 202 19.81 -16.88 6.36
N VAL A 203 19.01 -16.67 5.30
CA VAL A 203 18.19 -15.46 5.13
C VAL A 203 17.25 -15.29 6.33
N PHE A 204 16.51 -16.35 6.70
CA PHE A 204 15.58 -16.29 7.82
C PHE A 204 16.30 -16.07 9.16
N GLN A 205 17.46 -16.69 9.36
CA GLN A 205 18.27 -16.48 10.57
C GLN A 205 18.74 -15.02 10.71
N PHE A 206 19.11 -14.37 9.60
CA PHE A 206 19.65 -13.01 9.63
C PHE A 206 18.57 -11.92 9.66
N TYR A 207 17.45 -12.15 8.98
CA TYR A 207 16.41 -11.15 8.76
C TYR A 207 15.06 -11.46 9.43
N GLY A 208 14.83 -12.67 9.94
CA GLY A 208 13.51 -13.13 10.38
C GLY A 208 12.85 -12.24 11.45
N PHE A 209 13.62 -11.79 12.44
CA PHE A 209 13.08 -10.88 13.48
C PHE A 209 12.72 -9.49 12.92
N ARG A 210 13.57 -8.94 12.04
CA ARG A 210 13.31 -7.65 11.36
C ARG A 210 12.08 -7.75 10.46
N LEU A 211 11.98 -8.84 9.70
CA LEU A 211 10.81 -9.14 8.87
C LEU A 211 9.55 -9.20 9.72
N PHE A 212 9.57 -9.94 10.83
CA PHE A 212 8.44 -10.05 11.74
C PHE A 212 7.96 -8.69 12.24
N CYS A 213 8.88 -7.83 12.70
CA CYS A 213 8.52 -6.50 13.23
C CYS A 213 7.88 -5.61 12.15
N ILE A 214 8.47 -5.56 10.94
CA ILE A 214 7.94 -4.74 9.83
C ILE A 214 6.59 -5.30 9.36
N SER A 215 6.48 -6.62 9.21
CA SER A 215 5.24 -7.30 8.85
C SER A 215 4.12 -7.04 9.85
N LEU A 216 4.43 -7.05 11.15
CA LEU A 216 3.46 -6.78 12.21
C LEU A 216 2.98 -5.32 12.17
N ILE A 217 3.89 -4.35 12.00
CA ILE A 217 3.49 -2.94 11.83
C ILE A 217 2.60 -2.79 10.58
N TRP A 218 2.95 -3.45 9.46
CA TRP A 218 2.14 -3.38 8.25
C TRP A 218 0.76 -4.02 8.42
N PHE A 219 0.68 -5.13 9.14
CA PHE A 219 -0.58 -5.76 9.51
C PHE A 219 -1.46 -4.81 10.32
N LEU A 220 -0.90 -4.22 11.38
CA LEU A 220 -1.62 -3.32 12.28
C LEU A 220 -2.12 -2.07 11.55
N TYR A 221 -1.27 -1.46 10.72
CA TYR A 221 -1.66 -0.30 9.93
C TYR A 221 -2.80 -0.64 8.97
N ASN A 222 -2.65 -1.71 8.19
CA ASN A 222 -3.63 -2.09 7.18
C ASN A 222 -4.95 -2.59 7.79
N PHE A 223 -4.92 -3.19 8.99
CA PHE A 223 -6.11 -3.58 9.72
C PHE A 223 -7.07 -2.40 9.89
N SER A 224 -6.56 -1.23 10.26
CA SER A 224 -7.39 -0.04 10.46
C SER A 224 -7.58 0.77 9.18
N SER A 225 -6.50 1.06 8.44
CA SER A 225 -6.55 2.02 7.32
C SER A 225 -7.47 1.56 6.17
N TYR A 226 -7.43 0.27 5.82
CA TYR A 226 -8.30 -0.27 4.77
C TYR A 226 -9.75 -0.33 5.20
N ALA A 227 -10.02 -0.69 6.45
CA ALA A 227 -11.39 -0.73 6.96
C ALA A 227 -12.01 0.68 6.95
N PHE A 228 -11.30 1.69 7.46
CA PHE A 228 -11.75 3.08 7.38
C PHE A 228 -11.94 3.57 5.95
N GLY A 229 -11.05 3.19 5.02
CA GLY A 229 -11.19 3.55 3.60
C GLY A 229 -12.41 2.91 2.94
N ILE A 230 -12.63 1.61 3.15
CA ILE A 230 -13.74 0.85 2.55
C ILE A 230 -15.09 1.32 3.10
N TYR A 231 -15.17 1.53 4.41
CA TYR A 231 -16.40 1.94 5.09
C TYR A 231 -16.58 3.46 5.15
N SER A 232 -15.65 4.27 4.63
CA SER A 232 -15.73 5.74 4.65
C SER A 232 -17.08 6.26 4.11
N SER A 233 -17.48 5.83 2.91
CA SER A 233 -18.77 6.21 2.30
C SER A 233 -19.96 5.74 3.13
N SER A 234 -19.87 4.56 3.77
CA SER A 234 -20.93 4.04 4.65
C SER A 234 -21.04 4.82 5.96
N ILE A 235 -19.91 5.24 6.54
CA ILE A 235 -19.86 6.11 7.72
C ILE A 235 -20.51 7.46 7.38
N LEU A 236 -20.16 8.05 6.23
CA LEU A 236 -20.75 9.31 5.76
C LEU A 236 -22.26 9.18 5.50
N SER A 237 -22.69 8.06 4.91
CA SER A 237 -24.12 7.75 4.71
C SER A 237 -24.86 7.64 6.03
N GLY A 238 -24.28 6.98 7.04
CA GLY A 238 -24.88 6.88 8.37
C GLY A 238 -25.02 8.23 9.09
N ILE A 239 -24.15 9.21 8.80
CA ILE A 239 -24.25 10.56 9.36
C ILE A 239 -25.36 11.38 8.67
N TYR A 240 -25.55 11.22 7.37
CA TYR A 240 -26.54 11.98 6.59
C TYR A 240 -27.95 11.36 6.57
N GLY A 241 -28.06 10.04 6.71
CA GLY A 241 -29.30 9.29 6.49
C GLY A 241 -29.41 8.70 5.07
N ASP A 242 -30.34 7.76 4.90
CA ASP A 242 -30.48 6.94 3.69
C ASP A 242 -30.90 7.72 2.42
N ASP A 243 -31.46 8.93 2.59
CA ASP A 243 -32.00 9.75 1.48
C ASP A 243 -30.96 10.68 0.82
N ALA A 244 -29.70 10.67 1.30
CA ALA A 244 -28.69 11.58 0.80
C ALA A 244 -28.24 11.24 -0.63
N PRO A 245 -28.15 12.23 -1.55
CA PRO A 245 -27.66 11.98 -2.90
C PRO A 245 -26.25 11.37 -2.92
N LEU A 246 -26.00 10.41 -3.81
CA LEU A 246 -24.69 9.78 -3.97
C LEU A 246 -23.59 10.81 -4.26
N THR A 247 -23.90 11.88 -5.00
CA THR A 247 -22.98 13.00 -5.24
C THR A 247 -22.51 13.66 -3.94
N THR A 248 -23.37 13.79 -2.93
CA THR A 248 -23.01 14.34 -1.62
C THR A 248 -22.07 13.41 -0.87
N ILE A 249 -22.42 12.11 -0.80
CA ILE A 249 -21.64 11.09 -0.10
C ILE A 249 -20.26 10.93 -0.76
N PHE A 250 -20.21 10.77 -2.09
CA PHE A 250 -18.96 10.61 -2.83
C PHE A 250 -18.14 11.91 -2.88
N GLY A 251 -18.79 13.07 -2.85
CA GLY A 251 -18.13 14.37 -2.73
C GLY A 251 -17.34 14.48 -1.43
N TRP A 252 -17.98 14.22 -0.28
CA TRP A 252 -17.29 14.22 1.02
C TRP A 252 -16.22 13.13 1.12
N ASN A 253 -16.47 11.94 0.57
CA ASN A 253 -15.46 10.89 0.51
C ASN A 253 -14.23 11.35 -0.29
N THR A 254 -14.43 12.07 -1.39
CA THR A 254 -13.33 12.67 -2.17
C THR A 254 -12.54 13.69 -1.33
N VAL A 255 -13.25 14.56 -0.60
CA VAL A 255 -12.62 15.54 0.29
C VAL A 255 -11.74 14.86 1.34
N ILE A 256 -12.24 13.82 2.02
CA ILE A 256 -11.45 13.07 3.01
C ILE A 256 -10.20 12.46 2.37
N ASN A 257 -10.34 11.86 1.18
CA ASN A 257 -9.21 11.27 0.46
C ASN A 257 -8.15 12.30 0.04
N LEU A 258 -8.55 13.56 -0.25
CA LEU A 258 -7.59 14.62 -0.57
C LEU A 258 -6.60 14.89 0.56
N PHE A 259 -6.94 14.58 1.81
CA PHE A 259 -6.02 14.72 2.95
C PHE A 259 -4.86 13.71 2.94
N TYR A 260 -4.93 12.63 2.16
CA TYR A 260 -3.77 11.76 1.97
C TYR A 260 -2.60 12.50 1.31
N ILE A 261 -2.88 13.40 0.36
CA ILE A 261 -1.86 14.14 -0.41
C ILE A 261 -0.92 14.98 0.49
N PRO A 262 -1.41 15.88 1.36
CA PRO A 262 -0.51 16.63 2.23
C PRO A 262 0.27 15.71 3.17
N GLY A 263 -0.35 14.63 3.67
CA GLY A 263 0.30 13.66 4.55
C GLY A 263 1.49 12.98 3.88
N THR A 264 1.26 12.41 2.70
CA THR A 264 2.28 11.71 1.92
C THR A 264 3.40 12.64 1.48
N LEU A 265 3.07 13.84 0.99
CA LEU A 265 4.06 14.81 0.51
C LEU A 265 4.95 15.33 1.66
N ILE A 266 4.35 15.79 2.76
CA ILE A 266 5.11 16.30 3.91
C ILE A 266 5.95 15.16 4.52
N GLY A 267 5.35 13.96 4.67
CA GLY A 267 6.05 12.80 5.21
C GLY A 267 7.23 12.34 4.35
N ALA A 268 7.17 12.53 3.03
CA ALA A 268 8.28 12.25 2.11
C ALA A 268 9.52 13.08 2.46
N PHE A 269 9.36 14.40 2.66
CA PHE A 269 10.46 15.28 3.03
C PHE A 269 10.95 15.02 4.46
N VAL A 270 10.03 14.79 5.41
CA VAL A 270 10.42 14.49 6.80
C VAL A 270 11.15 13.16 6.91
N SER A 271 10.82 12.17 6.07
CA SER A 271 11.55 10.88 6.01
C SER A 271 13.01 11.01 5.59
N ASP A 272 13.39 12.03 4.81
CA ASP A 272 14.80 12.32 4.54
C ASP A 272 15.50 12.97 5.73
N TRP A 273 14.81 13.84 6.48
CA TRP A 273 15.38 14.57 7.62
C TRP A 273 15.48 13.73 8.89
N LEU A 274 14.36 13.13 9.29
CA LEU A 274 14.25 12.39 10.54
C LEU A 274 14.59 10.90 10.37
N GLY A 275 14.56 10.41 9.13
CA GLY A 275 14.72 9.00 8.80
C GLY A 275 13.39 8.22 8.90
N PRO A 276 13.25 7.10 8.15
CA PRO A 276 11.96 6.44 7.99
C PRO A 276 11.39 5.86 9.29
N LYS A 277 12.26 5.34 10.15
CA LYS A 277 11.89 4.80 11.46
C LYS A 277 11.18 5.85 12.32
N HIS A 278 11.81 7.01 12.48
CA HIS A 278 11.30 8.04 13.37
C HIS A 278 10.08 8.75 12.77
N THR A 279 10.04 8.98 11.45
CA THR A 279 8.85 9.54 10.77
C THR A 279 7.66 8.61 10.90
N LEU A 280 7.85 7.28 10.79
CA LEU A 280 6.79 6.31 11.04
C LEU A 280 6.26 6.45 12.47
N ALA A 281 7.15 6.39 13.46
CA ALA A 281 6.78 6.39 14.86
C ALA A 281 6.08 7.69 15.29
N THR A 282 6.60 8.85 14.88
CA THR A 282 5.98 10.15 15.21
C THR A 282 4.65 10.33 14.51
N GLY A 283 4.55 9.94 13.24
CA GLY A 283 3.30 10.01 12.48
C GLY A 283 2.20 9.14 13.05
N VAL A 284 2.49 7.87 13.33
CA VAL A 284 1.49 6.94 13.88
C VAL A 284 1.11 7.29 15.33
N PHE A 285 2.04 7.84 16.12
CA PHE A 285 1.73 8.34 17.46
C PHE A 285 0.84 9.58 17.42
N ALA A 286 1.14 10.55 16.54
CA ALA A 286 0.29 11.71 16.33
C ALA A 286 -1.10 11.31 15.82
N GLN A 287 -1.17 10.33 14.91
CA GLN A 287 -2.43 9.74 14.44
C GLN A 287 -3.24 9.16 15.61
N ALA A 288 -2.60 8.46 16.55
CA ALA A 288 -3.26 7.93 17.74
C ALA A 288 -3.87 9.03 18.61
N ILE A 289 -3.14 10.13 18.84
CA ILE A 289 -3.63 11.28 19.62
C ILE A 289 -4.88 11.87 18.97
N ILE A 290 -4.82 12.15 17.67
CA ILE A 290 -5.97 12.69 16.93
C ILE A 290 -7.14 11.71 16.93
N GLY A 291 -6.87 10.41 16.78
CA GLY A 291 -7.92 9.39 16.79
C GLY A 291 -8.62 9.26 18.15
N PHE A 292 -7.88 9.35 19.26
CA PHE A 292 -8.48 9.39 20.61
C PHE A 292 -9.29 10.66 20.85
N ILE A 293 -8.79 11.82 20.41
CA ILE A 293 -9.55 13.08 20.47
C ILE A 293 -10.84 12.94 19.66
N MET A 294 -10.75 12.48 18.41
CA MET A 294 -11.87 12.27 17.51
C MET A 294 -12.92 11.34 18.09
N ALA A 295 -12.50 10.23 18.71
CA ALA A 295 -13.39 9.33 19.42
C ALA A 295 -14.09 10.03 20.60
N GLY A 296 -13.34 10.77 21.44
CA GLY A 296 -13.90 11.48 22.59
C GLY A 296 -14.89 12.60 22.23
N VAL A 297 -14.64 13.35 21.15
CA VAL A 297 -15.49 14.47 20.73
C VAL A 297 -16.49 14.11 19.62
N TYR A 298 -16.64 12.84 19.28
CA TYR A 298 -17.43 12.35 18.14
C TYR A 298 -18.81 13.02 18.01
N VAL A 299 -19.58 13.07 19.11
CA VAL A 299 -20.93 13.68 19.18
C VAL A 299 -20.95 15.15 18.79
N HIS A 300 -19.86 15.88 19.04
CA HIS A 300 -19.77 17.31 18.74
C HIS A 300 -19.38 17.53 17.28
N ILE A 301 -18.44 16.73 16.77
CA ILE A 301 -17.94 16.89 15.40
C ILE A 301 -18.91 16.35 14.34
N THR A 302 -19.76 15.37 14.65
CA THR A 302 -20.76 14.87 13.69
C THR A 302 -21.93 15.83 13.47
N LYS A 303 -22.11 16.84 14.33
CA LYS A 303 -23.06 17.94 14.08
C LYS A 303 -22.71 18.77 12.84
N SER A 304 -21.45 18.75 12.43
CA SER A 304 -20.96 19.40 11.21
C SER A 304 -20.12 18.42 10.42
N ILE A 305 -20.64 17.94 9.29
CA ILE A 305 -19.91 17.02 8.42
C ILE A 305 -18.55 17.57 7.99
N ALA A 306 -18.44 18.89 7.81
CA ALA A 306 -17.18 19.53 7.48
C ALA A 306 -16.17 19.40 8.62
N ALA A 307 -16.60 19.57 9.87
CA ALA A 307 -15.75 19.36 11.04
C ALA A 307 -15.31 17.90 11.15
N PHE A 308 -16.25 16.96 10.99
CA PHE A 308 -15.93 15.53 10.95
C PHE A 308 -14.93 15.20 9.83
N ALA A 309 -15.17 15.65 8.61
CA ALA A 309 -14.33 15.39 7.45
C ALA A 309 -12.92 15.98 7.60
N VAL A 310 -12.77 17.16 8.21
CA VAL A 310 -11.46 17.76 8.48
C VAL A 310 -10.70 16.96 9.53
N VAL A 311 -11.31 16.63 10.67
CA VAL A 311 -10.63 15.87 11.73
C VAL A 311 -10.29 14.46 11.26
N PHE A 312 -11.22 13.80 10.56
CA PHE A 312 -10.98 12.49 9.97
C PHE A 312 -9.91 12.55 8.88
N GLY A 313 -9.94 13.60 8.04
CA GLY A 313 -8.92 13.87 7.04
C GLY A 313 -7.54 14.03 7.66
N ILE A 314 -7.41 14.79 8.75
CA ILE A 314 -6.13 14.93 9.49
C ILE A 314 -5.67 13.59 10.06
N PHE A 315 -6.57 12.80 10.67
CA PHE A 315 -6.27 11.44 11.13
C PHE A 315 -5.70 10.57 10.02
N GLN A 316 -6.34 10.58 8.85
CA GLN A 316 -5.92 9.86 7.66
C GLN A 316 -4.58 10.39 7.09
N SER A 317 -4.39 11.71 7.10
CA SER A 317 -3.17 12.37 6.65
C SER A 317 -1.95 11.96 7.48
N LEU A 318 -2.11 11.85 8.80
CA LEU A 318 -1.05 11.40 9.71
C LEU A 318 -0.68 9.92 9.50
N GLY A 319 -1.66 9.11 9.11
CA GLY A 319 -1.43 7.73 8.66
C GLY A 319 -0.53 7.66 7.44
N GLU A 320 -0.77 8.49 6.42
CA GLU A 320 0.08 8.52 5.22
C GLU A 320 1.43 9.19 5.47
N PHE A 321 1.47 10.23 6.31
CA PHE A 321 2.71 10.87 6.74
C PHE A 321 3.68 9.89 7.39
N GLY A 322 3.18 9.06 8.32
CA GLY A 322 3.97 8.08 9.06
C GLY A 322 3.99 6.72 8.38
N PRO A 323 3.12 5.78 8.78
CA PRO A 323 3.15 4.40 8.33
C PRO A 323 2.98 4.21 6.82
N GLY A 324 2.07 4.94 6.15
CA GLY A 324 1.86 4.82 4.71
C GLY A 324 3.15 5.00 3.91
N ASN A 325 3.84 6.11 4.16
CA ASN A 325 5.12 6.41 3.52
C ASN A 325 6.26 5.45 3.90
N ASN A 326 6.35 5.11 5.19
CA ASN A 326 7.60 4.59 5.73
C ASN A 326 7.63 3.07 5.89
N ILE A 327 6.49 2.36 5.94
CA ILE A 327 6.50 0.89 6.09
C ILE A 327 7.13 0.23 4.87
N GLY A 328 6.68 0.60 3.66
CA GLY A 328 7.25 0.08 2.42
C GLY A 328 8.72 0.48 2.25
N LEU A 329 9.06 1.71 2.63
CA LEU A 329 10.44 2.18 2.59
C LEU A 329 11.37 1.40 3.53
N LEU A 330 10.91 1.09 4.75
CA LEU A 330 11.63 0.23 5.68
C LEU A 330 11.76 -1.18 5.10
N ALA A 331 10.65 -1.77 4.62
CA ALA A 331 10.66 -3.11 4.04
C ALA A 331 11.62 -3.25 2.85
N SER A 332 11.75 -2.20 2.01
CA SER A 332 12.64 -2.22 0.85
C SER A 332 14.11 -1.97 1.21
N LYS A 333 14.40 -1.27 2.30
CA LYS A 333 15.78 -0.89 2.67
C LYS A 333 16.43 -1.75 3.75
N THR A 334 15.67 -2.50 4.55
CA THR A 334 16.22 -3.31 5.66
C THR A 334 16.66 -4.72 5.26
N CYS A 335 16.89 -4.96 3.97
CA CYS A 335 17.37 -6.24 3.46
C CYS A 335 18.26 -6.10 2.22
N ALA A 336 19.09 -7.11 2.00
CA ALA A 336 20.00 -7.20 0.86
C ALA A 336 19.25 -7.41 -0.47
N THR A 337 19.83 -6.89 -1.55
CA THR A 337 19.24 -6.83 -2.89
C THR A 337 18.80 -8.19 -3.42
N GLY A 338 19.61 -9.24 -3.24
CA GLY A 338 19.33 -10.58 -3.76
C GLY A 338 18.08 -11.28 -3.21
N VAL A 339 17.55 -10.81 -2.08
CA VAL A 339 16.36 -11.40 -1.42
C VAL A 339 15.25 -10.38 -1.18
N ARG A 340 15.43 -9.15 -1.68
CA ARG A 340 14.58 -8.01 -1.36
C ARG A 340 13.14 -8.18 -1.88
N GLY A 341 12.97 -8.77 -3.08
CA GLY A 341 11.66 -9.03 -3.66
C GLY A 341 10.82 -9.95 -2.78
N ARG A 342 11.40 -11.05 -2.31
CA ARG A 342 10.76 -12.02 -1.41
C ARG A 342 10.52 -11.43 -0.02
N TYR A 343 11.51 -10.74 0.55
CA TYR A 343 11.39 -10.08 1.86
C TYR A 343 10.24 -9.06 1.85
N TYR A 344 10.24 -8.16 0.86
CA TYR A 344 9.17 -7.17 0.68
C TYR A 344 7.83 -7.84 0.40
N GLY A 345 7.80 -8.87 -0.44
CA GLY A 345 6.60 -9.62 -0.79
C GLY A 345 5.93 -10.25 0.44
N ILE A 346 6.70 -10.86 1.34
CA ILE A 346 6.19 -11.43 2.60
C ILE A 346 5.65 -10.32 3.51
N ALA A 347 6.40 -9.24 3.71
CA ALA A 347 5.96 -8.13 4.55
C ALA A 347 4.65 -7.49 4.05
N ALA A 348 4.59 -7.24 2.74
CA ALA A 348 3.43 -6.67 2.08
C ALA A 348 2.22 -7.63 2.12
N ALA A 349 2.45 -8.93 1.96
CA ALA A 349 1.42 -9.98 2.11
C ALA A 349 0.83 -10.02 3.51
N THR A 350 1.66 -10.01 4.55
CA THR A 350 1.18 -9.92 5.94
C THR A 350 0.37 -8.65 6.18
N GLY A 351 0.80 -7.52 5.61
CA GLY A 351 0.01 -6.31 5.59
C GLY A 351 -1.38 -6.51 4.96
N LYS A 352 -1.49 -7.19 3.82
CA LYS A 352 -2.80 -7.41 3.17
C LYS A 352 -3.69 -8.41 3.89
N ILE A 353 -3.10 -9.36 4.60
CA ILE A 353 -3.85 -10.19 5.57
C ILE A 353 -4.45 -9.28 6.65
N GLY A 354 -3.68 -8.30 7.16
CA GLY A 354 -4.20 -7.27 8.07
C GLY A 354 -5.41 -6.53 7.52
N ALA A 355 -5.34 -6.06 6.26
CA ALA A 355 -6.47 -5.40 5.60
C ALA A 355 -7.72 -6.28 5.51
N PHE A 356 -7.55 -7.56 5.15
CA PHE A 356 -8.64 -8.53 5.08
C PHE A 356 -9.28 -8.74 6.46
N VAL A 357 -8.46 -9.04 7.48
CA VAL A 357 -8.92 -9.27 8.85
C VAL A 357 -9.62 -8.02 9.39
N GLY A 358 -9.01 -6.85 9.21
CA GLY A 358 -9.57 -5.57 9.64
C GLY A 358 -10.93 -5.29 9.01
N THR A 359 -11.07 -5.47 7.69
CA THR A 359 -12.33 -5.27 6.99
C THR A 359 -13.43 -6.21 7.51
N TRP A 360 -13.08 -7.46 7.81
CA TRP A 360 -14.04 -8.44 8.31
C TRP A 360 -14.42 -8.22 9.79
N VAL A 361 -13.47 -7.77 10.61
CA VAL A 361 -13.65 -7.52 12.05
C VAL A 361 -14.33 -6.16 12.31
N PHE A 362 -14.19 -5.19 11.41
CA PHE A 362 -14.71 -3.83 11.60
C PHE A 362 -16.21 -3.76 11.95
N PRO A 363 -17.14 -4.47 11.26
CA PRO A 363 -18.55 -4.49 11.65
C PRO A 363 -18.80 -5.06 13.04
N TYR A 364 -17.99 -6.03 13.50
CA TYR A 364 -18.09 -6.57 14.85
C TYR A 364 -17.62 -5.57 15.90
N ILE A 365 -16.60 -4.76 15.59
CA ILE A 365 -16.15 -3.66 16.46
C ILE A 365 -17.28 -2.63 16.60
N VAL A 366 -17.93 -2.25 15.50
CA VAL A 366 -19.08 -1.34 15.53
C VAL A 366 -20.22 -1.93 16.36
N LYS A 367 -20.60 -3.19 16.11
CA LYS A 367 -21.68 -3.88 16.83
C LYS A 367 -21.40 -4.03 18.34
N ALA A 368 -20.13 -4.10 18.75
CA ALA A 368 -19.76 -4.17 20.15
C ALA A 368 -20.13 -2.89 20.94
N GLY A 369 -20.43 -1.78 20.27
CA GLY A 369 -20.97 -0.56 20.89
C GLY A 369 -22.42 -0.68 21.36
N GLY A 370 -23.12 -1.78 21.01
CA GLY A 370 -24.50 -2.04 21.40
C GLY A 370 -25.51 -1.17 20.65
N ASP A 371 -26.64 -0.87 21.31
CA ASP A 371 -27.75 -0.11 20.72
C ASP A 371 -27.49 1.41 20.64
N ASN A 372 -26.38 1.89 21.21
CA ASN A 372 -26.02 3.30 21.17
C ASN A 372 -25.21 3.61 19.90
N GLU A 373 -25.83 4.31 18.94
CA GLU A 373 -25.23 4.69 17.66
C GLU A 373 -23.91 5.45 17.81
N VAL A 374 -23.80 6.31 18.83
CA VAL A 374 -22.58 7.08 19.11
C VAL A 374 -21.45 6.16 19.53
N THR A 375 -21.70 5.29 20.50
CA THR A 375 -20.69 4.35 21.03
C THR A 375 -20.21 3.42 19.92
N SER A 376 -21.14 2.90 19.12
CA SER A 376 -20.86 2.04 17.97
C SER A 376 -19.98 2.72 16.93
N ALA A 377 -20.15 4.02 16.70
CA ALA A 377 -19.31 4.78 15.80
C ALA A 377 -17.94 5.19 16.40
N GLN A 378 -17.83 5.31 17.72
CA GLN A 378 -16.59 5.66 18.43
C GLN A 378 -15.60 4.48 18.52
N TYR A 379 -16.10 3.25 18.73
CA TYR A 379 -15.27 2.07 18.99
C TYR A 379 -14.19 1.80 17.93
N PRO A 380 -14.48 1.90 16.61
CA PRO A 380 -13.44 1.78 15.59
C PRO A 380 -12.26 2.73 15.79
N PHE A 381 -12.53 3.99 16.19
CA PHE A 381 -11.48 4.98 16.43
C PHE A 381 -10.67 4.67 17.69
N TRP A 382 -11.32 4.20 18.77
CA TRP A 382 -10.61 3.73 19.97
C TRP A 382 -9.66 2.58 19.68
N VAL A 383 -10.14 1.56 18.96
CA VAL A 383 -9.34 0.39 18.59
C VAL A 383 -8.18 0.80 17.69
N ALA A 384 -8.44 1.54 16.60
CA ALA A 384 -7.40 1.93 15.67
C ALA A 384 -6.32 2.81 16.31
N SER A 385 -6.71 3.75 17.17
CA SER A 385 -5.77 4.61 17.89
C SER A 385 -4.89 3.81 18.85
N SER A 386 -5.45 2.77 19.50
CA SER A 386 -4.68 1.87 20.35
C SER A 386 -3.66 1.04 19.55
N LEU A 387 -4.04 0.54 18.37
CA LEU A 387 -3.12 -0.16 17.47
C LEU A 387 -2.03 0.78 16.92
N CYS A 388 -2.33 2.07 16.75
CA CYS A 388 -1.35 3.09 16.39
C CYS A 388 -0.28 3.26 17.48
N VAL A 389 -0.68 3.33 18.76
CA VAL A 389 0.28 3.38 19.90
C VAL A 389 1.16 2.13 19.92
N LEU A 390 0.57 0.94 19.74
CA LEU A 390 1.33 -0.31 19.66
C LEU A 390 2.34 -0.29 18.49
N SER A 391 1.92 0.20 17.33
CA SER A 391 2.79 0.32 16.15
C SER A 391 3.94 1.29 16.38
N ALA A 392 3.70 2.41 17.06
CA ALA A 392 4.75 3.35 17.47
C ALA A 392 5.78 2.67 18.38
N ALA A 393 5.32 1.93 19.39
CA ALA A 393 6.20 1.22 20.32
C ALA A 393 7.07 0.17 19.60
N ILE A 394 6.46 -0.69 18.78
CA ILE A 394 7.19 -1.69 17.99
C ILE A 394 8.23 -1.01 17.08
N CYS A 395 7.86 0.08 16.41
CA CYS A 395 8.78 0.80 15.53
C CYS A 395 9.97 1.39 16.28
N LEU A 396 9.73 2.09 17.39
CA LEU A 396 10.79 2.76 18.15
C LEU A 396 11.77 1.76 18.77
N PHE A 397 11.27 0.67 19.34
CA PHE A 397 12.09 -0.26 20.11
C PHE A 397 12.68 -1.41 19.29
N LEU A 398 11.98 -1.89 18.24
CA LEU A 398 12.35 -3.16 17.57
C LEU A 398 12.82 -3.00 16.13
N VAL A 399 12.52 -1.88 15.46
CA VAL A 399 12.96 -1.63 14.07
C VAL A 399 14.33 -0.95 14.06
N PRO A 400 15.29 -1.40 13.21
CA PRO A 400 16.61 -0.76 13.11
C PRO A 400 16.50 0.65 12.51
N TYR A 401 17.53 1.46 12.75
CA TYR A 401 17.68 2.73 12.05
C TYR A 401 17.95 2.48 10.55
N VAL A 402 17.32 3.29 9.69
CA VAL A 402 17.49 3.22 8.23
C VAL A 402 17.95 4.58 7.75
N GLY A 403 19.21 4.65 7.34
CA GLY A 403 19.84 5.80 6.71
C GLY A 403 19.75 5.78 5.18
N GLN A 404 20.46 6.70 4.54
CA GLN A 404 20.45 6.90 3.09
C GLN A 404 21.26 5.84 2.32
N ASP A 405 22.25 5.21 2.96
CA ASP A 405 23.16 4.21 2.37
C ASP A 405 22.87 2.77 2.85
N THR A 406 21.76 2.57 3.58
CA THR A 406 21.40 1.30 4.22
C THR A 406 21.40 0.10 3.27
N ILE A 407 21.01 0.30 2.00
CA ILE A 407 20.99 -0.78 1.00
C ILE A 407 22.40 -1.37 0.80
N ALA A 408 23.40 -0.53 0.58
CA ALA A 408 24.78 -0.96 0.39
C ALA A 408 25.35 -1.59 1.67
N GLU A 409 25.04 -1.01 2.83
CA GLU A 409 25.45 -1.53 4.13
C GLU A 409 24.82 -2.90 4.45
N GLU A 410 23.56 -3.13 4.08
CA GLU A 410 22.88 -4.42 4.25
C GLU A 410 23.43 -5.47 3.27
N ASN A 411 23.75 -5.09 2.02
CA ASN A 411 24.41 -5.99 1.07
C ASN A 411 25.75 -6.48 1.63
N ALA A 412 26.60 -5.55 2.09
CA ALA A 412 27.91 -5.88 2.66
C ALA A 412 27.80 -6.77 3.92
N ARG A 413 26.91 -6.41 4.86
CA ARG A 413 26.69 -7.18 6.09
C ARG A 413 26.16 -8.58 5.80
N PHE A 414 25.24 -8.71 4.86
CA PHE A 414 24.67 -10.01 4.51
C PHE A 414 25.69 -10.90 3.82
N ARG A 415 26.50 -10.33 2.91
CA ARG A 415 27.59 -11.04 2.25
C ARG A 415 28.61 -11.59 3.25
N ALA A 416 29.08 -10.75 4.18
CA ALA A 416 30.00 -11.17 5.24
C ALA A 416 29.38 -12.26 6.14
N PHE A 417 28.09 -12.18 6.43
CA PHE A 417 27.38 -13.22 7.18
C PHE A 417 27.34 -14.56 6.41
N LEU A 418 27.05 -14.53 5.11
CA LEU A 418 27.03 -15.73 4.27
C LEU A 418 28.41 -16.39 4.20
N GLU A 419 29.46 -15.60 4.00
CA GLU A 419 30.85 -16.08 3.99
C GLU A 419 31.23 -16.72 5.34
N SER A 420 30.82 -16.11 6.46
CA SER A 420 31.05 -16.67 7.81
C SER A 420 30.35 -18.02 8.05
N LYS A 421 29.35 -18.36 7.22
CA LYS A 421 28.60 -19.62 7.26
C LYS A 421 29.02 -20.59 6.16
N GLY A 422 30.09 -20.27 5.42
CA GLY A 422 30.64 -21.10 4.35
C GLY A 422 29.77 -21.13 3.09
N TRP A 423 28.90 -20.14 2.88
CA TRP A 423 28.14 -20.02 1.64
C TRP A 423 28.95 -19.24 0.60
N ASP A 424 29.04 -19.78 -0.61
CA ASP A 424 29.81 -19.22 -1.71
C ASP A 424 29.15 -17.96 -2.28
N THR A 425 29.73 -16.79 -2.01
CA THR A 425 29.25 -15.49 -2.50
C THR A 425 29.72 -15.16 -3.92
N THR A 426 30.59 -15.98 -4.53
CA THR A 426 31.03 -15.77 -5.92
C THR A 426 29.90 -16.02 -6.93
N GLN A 427 28.83 -16.68 -6.50
CA GLN A 427 27.63 -16.92 -7.31
C GLN A 427 26.68 -15.72 -7.41
N LEU A 428 26.96 -14.61 -6.71
CA LEU A 428 26.12 -13.40 -6.74
C LEU A 428 26.24 -12.66 -8.08
N GLY A 429 25.11 -12.11 -8.53
CA GLY A 429 24.98 -11.45 -9.81
C GLY A 429 24.79 -12.43 -10.97
N TYR A 430 24.78 -11.93 -12.19
CA TYR A 430 24.80 -12.76 -13.39
C TYR A 430 26.12 -12.55 -14.14
N GLU A 431 26.70 -13.65 -14.63
CA GLU A 431 27.83 -13.64 -15.56
C GLU A 431 27.40 -12.97 -16.88
N SER A 432 27.54 -11.65 -16.96
CA SER A 432 27.73 -11.01 -18.26
C SER A 432 29.20 -11.20 -18.63
N GLY A 433 29.48 -11.81 -19.79
CA GLY A 433 30.79 -11.81 -20.42
C GLY A 433 31.25 -10.41 -20.87
N GLU A 434 31.00 -9.38 -20.06
CA GLU A 434 31.52 -8.03 -20.22
C GLU A 434 32.65 -7.83 -19.21
N PRO A 435 33.80 -7.25 -19.62
CA PRO A 435 34.95 -7.10 -18.74
C PRO A 435 34.55 -6.32 -17.50
N LYS A 436 34.94 -6.81 -16.32
CA LYS A 436 34.89 -6.03 -15.08
C LYS A 436 35.60 -4.71 -15.36
N ALA A 437 34.87 -3.59 -15.30
CA ALA A 437 35.50 -2.28 -15.29
C ALA A 437 36.52 -2.28 -14.13
N GLU A 438 37.78 -2.01 -14.46
CA GLU A 438 38.83 -1.84 -13.47
C GLU A 438 38.38 -0.78 -12.45
N PRO A 439 38.67 -0.97 -11.15
CA PRO A 439 38.38 0.06 -10.17
C PRO A 439 39.10 1.35 -10.58
N GLU A 440 38.35 2.44 -10.74
CA GLU A 440 38.94 3.76 -10.91
C GLU A 440 39.91 4.01 -9.74
N PRO A 441 41.16 4.42 -10.01
CA PRO A 441 42.12 4.68 -8.95
C PRO A 441 41.57 5.78 -8.03
N GLU A 442 41.56 5.50 -6.73
CA GLU A 442 41.18 6.45 -5.70
C GLU A 442 41.90 7.78 -5.94
N ALA A 443 41.12 8.83 -6.21
CA ALA A 443 41.63 10.19 -6.21
C ALA A 443 42.09 10.50 -4.78
N ILE A 444 43.41 10.44 -4.57
CA ILE A 444 44.09 10.92 -3.37
C ILE A 444 43.66 12.37 -3.18
N THR A 445 42.74 12.59 -2.25
CA THR A 445 42.39 13.93 -1.79
C THR A 445 43.48 14.33 -0.81
N GLU A 446 44.48 15.06 -1.31
CA GLU A 446 45.46 15.75 -0.47
C GLU A 446 44.71 16.63 0.54
N VAL A 447 44.89 16.32 1.81
CA VAL A 447 44.44 17.15 2.93
C VAL A 447 45.30 18.41 2.92
N PRO A 448 44.74 19.63 2.78
CA PRO A 448 45.54 20.84 2.85
C PRO A 448 46.05 21.01 4.27
N ASN A 449 47.38 20.98 4.41
CA ASN A 449 48.10 21.26 5.64
C ASN A 449 47.79 22.69 6.10
N LYS A 450 47.03 22.84 7.20
CA LYS A 450 46.84 24.13 7.86
C LYS A 450 47.94 24.32 8.90
N GLU A 451 49.11 24.74 8.43
CA GLU A 451 50.10 25.45 9.26
C GLU A 451 50.72 26.59 8.43
N ALA A 452 50.90 27.74 9.08
CA ALA A 452 51.51 29.00 8.63
C ALA A 452 50.64 29.98 7.82
N GLN A 453 49.91 30.86 8.51
CA GLN A 453 50.24 32.30 8.69
C GLN A 453 49.19 33.00 9.55
#